data_AF-A0A0U1LUN1-F1
#
_entry.id   AF-A0A0U1LUN1-F1
#
_cell.length_a   1.000
_cell.length_b   1.000
_cell.length_c   1.000
_cell.angle_alpha   90.00
_cell.angle_beta   90.00
_cell.angle_gamma   90.00
#
_symmetry.space_group_name_H-M   'P 1'
#
loop_
_entity.id
_entity.type
_entity.pdbx_description
1 polymer ?
#
loop_
_entity_poly.entity_id
_entity_poly.type
_entity_poly.pdbx_seq_one_letter_code
_entity_poly.pdbx_strand_id
1 'polypeptide(L)'
;MGGSVSKLMGKIFGSKEMRILMLGLDAAGKTTILYKLKLNQDVTTIPTVGFNVESVTYKNVKFNVWDVGGQDKIRPLWRHYYSGTQGLIFVVDSNDRSRIKEAQSELHKIISDREMKDALLLVFANKQDIPGCMQPEEITSELKLNSLSDRPWNVLPSVATDGRGIFEGLYRVNDQVRYKPVGGRESNTSESVGVIKQVITEPGSLTGRQVQASQADPRYEVENSNTGKRTAIKESNILEPA
;
A
#
# COMPACT_ATOMS: atom_id res chain seq x y z
N MET A 1 -3.41 1.54 20.76
CA MET A 1 -2.04 1.01 20.50
C MET A 1 -2.03 0.44 19.10
N GLY A 2 -1.66 1.25 18.10
CA GLY A 2 -1.58 0.79 16.71
C GLY A 2 -0.41 -0.18 16.56
N GLY A 3 -0.68 -1.37 16.00
CA GLY A 3 0.38 -2.33 15.70
C GLY A 3 1.41 -1.68 14.78
N SER A 4 2.70 -1.79 15.12
CA SER A 4 3.78 -1.25 14.31
C SER A 4 3.63 -1.68 12.85
N VAL A 5 3.56 -0.72 11.94
CA VAL A 5 3.41 -0.89 10.47
C VAL A 5 4.36 -1.98 9.94
N SER A 6 5.55 -2.07 10.54
CA SER A 6 6.57 -3.10 10.27
C SER A 6 6.06 -4.54 10.41
N LYS A 7 5.20 -4.83 11.40
CA LYS A 7 4.67 -6.19 11.67
C LYS A 7 3.52 -6.56 10.73
N LEU A 8 2.66 -5.59 10.41
CA LEU A 8 1.56 -5.78 9.44
C LEU A 8 2.16 -6.07 8.07
N MET A 9 3.00 -5.16 7.58
CA MET A 9 3.66 -5.31 6.30
C MET A 9 4.56 -6.54 6.29
N GLY A 10 5.22 -6.87 7.41
CA GLY A 10 5.99 -8.09 7.70
C GLY A 10 5.23 -9.42 7.60
N LYS A 11 3.90 -9.41 7.77
CA LYS A 11 3.05 -10.58 7.49
C LYS A 11 2.53 -10.59 6.05
N ILE A 12 2.17 -9.45 5.46
CA ILE A 12 1.57 -9.33 4.10
C ILE A 12 2.48 -9.78 2.94
N PHE A 13 3.80 -9.75 3.12
CA PHE A 13 4.80 -10.04 2.07
C PHE A 13 5.85 -11.09 2.50
N GLY A 14 5.59 -11.85 3.57
CA GLY A 14 6.56 -12.78 4.18
C GLY A 14 6.35 -14.23 3.74
N SER A 15 5.19 -14.51 3.14
CA SER A 15 4.88 -15.80 2.54
C SER A 15 4.95 -15.67 1.02
N LYS A 16 5.41 -16.74 0.36
CA LYS A 16 5.70 -16.79 -1.09
C LYS A 16 4.47 -16.59 -1.98
N GLU A 17 3.26 -16.75 -1.46
CA GLU A 17 2.00 -16.46 -2.17
C GLU A 17 0.97 -15.96 -1.15
N MET A 18 0.33 -14.81 -1.42
CA MET A 18 -0.71 -14.25 -0.55
C MET A 18 -1.95 -13.83 -1.31
N ARG A 19 -3.11 -14.39 -0.96
CA ARG A 19 -4.38 -13.95 -1.53
C ARG A 19 -4.82 -12.64 -0.90
N ILE A 20 -4.65 -11.54 -1.62
CA ILE A 20 -5.04 -10.19 -1.20
C ILE A 20 -6.26 -9.73 -2.00
N LEU A 21 -7.32 -9.30 -1.32
CA LEU A 21 -8.54 -8.76 -1.91
C LEU A 21 -8.52 -7.24 -1.88
N MET A 22 -8.82 -6.56 -2.99
CA MET A 22 -8.92 -5.08 -3.02
C MET A 22 -10.38 -4.67 -3.19
N LEU A 23 -10.93 -3.93 -2.24
CA LEU A 23 -12.33 -3.47 -2.22
C LEU A 23 -12.41 -1.99 -1.84
N GLY A 24 -13.61 -1.42 -1.89
CA GLY A 24 -13.88 -0.01 -1.68
C GLY A 24 -15.02 0.47 -2.56
N LEU A 25 -15.56 1.65 -2.28
CA LEU A 25 -16.65 2.23 -3.07
C LEU A 25 -16.21 2.49 -4.53
N ASP A 26 -17.17 2.68 -5.42
CA ASP A 26 -16.90 3.11 -6.79
C ASP A 26 -16.17 4.46 -6.81
N ALA A 27 -15.41 4.70 -7.87
CA ALA A 27 -14.55 5.88 -8.03
C ALA A 27 -13.44 6.09 -6.98
N ALA A 28 -13.28 5.18 -6.00
CA ALA A 28 -12.20 5.26 -5.00
C ALA A 28 -10.78 5.12 -5.59
N GLY A 29 -10.64 4.62 -6.82
CA GLY A 29 -9.36 4.47 -7.52
C GLY A 29 -8.75 3.06 -7.50
N LYS A 30 -9.52 2.04 -7.11
CA LYS A 30 -9.10 0.62 -7.10
C LYS A 30 -8.48 0.17 -8.43
N THR A 31 -9.20 0.36 -9.53
CA THR A 31 -8.73 -0.01 -10.87
C THR A 31 -7.44 0.73 -11.22
N THR A 32 -7.34 2.04 -10.92
CA THR A 32 -6.10 2.80 -11.14
C THR A 32 -4.92 2.23 -10.35
N ILE A 33 -5.11 1.90 -9.06
CA ILE A 33 -4.08 1.26 -8.23
C ILE A 33 -3.68 -0.10 -8.81
N LEU A 34 -4.65 -0.92 -9.21
CA LEU A 34 -4.43 -2.22 -9.85
C LEU A 34 -3.55 -2.09 -11.09
N TYR A 35 -3.88 -1.18 -12.00
CA TYR A 35 -3.10 -0.95 -13.21
C TYR A 35 -1.70 -0.40 -12.91
N LYS A 36 -1.56 0.47 -11.91
CA LYS A 36 -0.26 0.98 -11.47
C LYS A 36 0.63 -0.15 -10.93
N LEU A 37 0.04 -1.08 -10.16
CA LEU A 37 0.72 -2.28 -9.66
C LEU A 37 1.08 -3.27 -10.79
N LYS A 38 0.25 -3.37 -11.84
CA LYS A 38 0.49 -4.27 -12.98
C LYS A 38 1.62 -3.83 -13.89
N LEU A 39 1.66 -2.55 -14.25
CA LEU A 39 2.39 -2.10 -15.44
C LEU A 39 3.59 -1.21 -15.11
N ASN A 40 3.74 -0.74 -13.87
CA ASN A 40 4.73 0.28 -13.50
C ASN A 40 4.73 1.49 -14.47
N GLN A 41 3.58 1.77 -15.10
CA GLN A 41 3.37 2.78 -16.14
C GLN A 41 2.07 3.56 -15.89
N ASP A 42 1.98 4.78 -16.43
CA ASP A 42 0.79 5.62 -16.36
C ASP A 42 -0.35 5.02 -17.20
N VAL A 43 -1.51 4.85 -16.59
CA VAL A 43 -2.69 4.25 -17.23
C VAL A 43 -3.87 5.21 -17.20
N THR A 44 -4.39 5.52 -18.38
CA THR A 44 -5.74 6.07 -18.58
C THR A 44 -6.75 4.95 -18.38
N THR A 45 -7.62 5.07 -17.37
CA THR A 45 -8.60 4.03 -17.04
C THR A 45 -9.72 3.96 -18.09
N ILE A 46 -10.15 2.75 -18.42
CA ILE A 46 -11.40 2.46 -19.14
C ILE A 46 -12.34 1.81 -18.12
N PRO A 47 -13.59 2.29 -17.94
CA PRO A 47 -14.54 1.67 -17.01
C PRO A 47 -14.80 0.20 -17.36
N THR A 48 -14.59 -0.70 -16.41
CA THR A 48 -14.85 -2.13 -16.56
C THR A 48 -16.36 -2.41 -16.60
N VAL A 49 -16.83 -3.11 -17.62
CA VAL A 49 -18.19 -3.66 -17.68
C VAL A 49 -18.13 -5.09 -17.12
N GLY A 50 -18.51 -5.27 -15.85
CA GLY A 50 -18.62 -6.60 -15.22
C GLY A 50 -17.55 -6.94 -14.17
N PHE A 51 -17.46 -8.24 -13.86
CA PHE A 51 -16.66 -8.84 -12.80
C PHE A 51 -15.29 -9.30 -13.33
N ASN A 52 -14.17 -8.71 -12.89
CA ASN A 52 -12.83 -9.08 -13.38
C ASN A 52 -11.90 -9.51 -12.24
N VAL A 53 -11.24 -10.65 -12.44
CA VAL A 53 -10.22 -11.20 -11.52
C VAL A 53 -8.88 -11.04 -12.19
N GLU A 54 -8.03 -10.21 -11.61
CA GLU A 54 -6.71 -10.00 -12.16
C GLU A 54 -5.66 -10.46 -11.15
N SER A 55 -5.01 -11.59 -11.44
CA SER A 55 -3.79 -11.95 -10.74
C SER A 55 -2.65 -11.04 -11.19
N VAL A 56 -2.08 -10.29 -10.26
CA VAL A 56 -0.89 -9.47 -10.46
C VAL A 56 0.21 -10.09 -9.64
N THR A 57 1.30 -10.47 -10.28
CA THR A 57 2.51 -10.79 -9.53
C THR A 57 3.35 -9.53 -9.49
N TYR A 58 3.50 -8.94 -8.31
CA TYR A 58 4.47 -7.87 -8.08
C TYR A 58 5.57 -8.42 -7.18
N LYS A 59 6.80 -8.46 -7.70
CA LYS A 59 7.95 -9.14 -7.07
C LYS A 59 7.67 -10.65 -6.90
N ASN A 60 7.89 -11.17 -5.68
CA ASN A 60 7.67 -12.56 -5.27
C ASN A 60 6.26 -12.77 -4.68
N VAL A 61 5.36 -11.79 -4.80
CA VAL A 61 4.05 -11.80 -4.16
C VAL A 61 2.99 -11.78 -5.25
N LYS A 62 2.21 -12.85 -5.29
CA LYS A 62 1.05 -12.98 -6.19
C LYS A 62 -0.17 -12.36 -5.53
N PHE A 63 -0.55 -11.17 -5.97
CA PHE A 63 -1.80 -10.52 -5.63
C PHE A 63 -2.91 -11.08 -6.51
N ASN A 64 -4.08 -11.36 -5.94
CA ASN A 64 -5.28 -11.64 -6.73
C ASN A 64 -6.21 -10.46 -6.55
N VAL A 65 -6.07 -9.45 -7.40
CA VAL A 65 -6.90 -8.25 -7.27
C VAL A 65 -8.23 -8.52 -7.95
N TRP A 66 -9.29 -8.52 -7.16
CA TRP A 66 -10.64 -8.68 -7.65
C TRP A 66 -11.18 -7.27 -7.87
N ASP A 67 -11.18 -6.78 -9.12
CA ASP A 67 -11.82 -5.50 -9.45
C ASP A 67 -13.33 -5.73 -9.45
N VAL A 68 -13.88 -5.72 -8.24
CA VAL A 68 -15.31 -5.75 -8.07
C VAL A 68 -15.76 -4.31 -8.05
N GLY A 69 -16.51 -3.91 -9.08
CA GLY A 69 -17.07 -2.58 -9.17
C GLY A 69 -17.74 -2.21 -7.83
N GLY A 70 -17.49 -0.98 -7.38
CA GLY A 70 -17.92 -0.54 -6.05
C GLY A 70 -19.33 0.03 -6.03
N GLN A 71 -20.12 -0.17 -7.10
CA GLN A 71 -21.49 0.32 -7.18
C GLN A 71 -22.40 -0.52 -6.28
N ASP A 72 -23.36 0.12 -5.61
CA ASP A 72 -24.26 -0.50 -4.63
C ASP A 72 -24.82 -1.87 -5.06
N LYS A 73 -25.29 -1.96 -6.30
CA LYS A 73 -25.99 -3.14 -6.83
C LYS A 73 -25.12 -4.40 -6.90
N ILE A 74 -23.79 -4.27 -6.94
CA ILE A 74 -22.87 -5.39 -7.15
C ILE A 74 -22.00 -5.72 -5.93
N ARG A 75 -22.01 -4.89 -4.88
CA ARG A 75 -21.30 -5.16 -3.60
C ARG A 75 -21.68 -6.48 -2.93
N PRO A 76 -22.92 -7.00 -3.01
CA PRO A 76 -23.24 -8.32 -2.47
C PRO A 76 -22.37 -9.45 -3.01
N LEU A 77 -21.77 -9.30 -4.20
CA LEU A 77 -20.90 -10.29 -4.80
C LEU A 77 -19.51 -10.38 -4.13
N TRP A 78 -19.11 -9.38 -3.34
CA TRP A 78 -17.81 -9.36 -2.66
C TRP A 78 -17.57 -10.59 -1.79
N ARG A 79 -18.63 -11.10 -1.15
CA ARG A 79 -18.57 -12.26 -0.24
C ARG A 79 -18.07 -13.54 -0.91
N HIS A 80 -18.25 -13.69 -2.22
CA HIS A 80 -17.77 -14.87 -2.95
C HIS A 80 -16.24 -14.94 -3.01
N TYR A 81 -15.54 -13.88 -2.60
CA TYR A 81 -14.09 -13.79 -2.67
C TYR A 81 -13.39 -13.83 -1.31
N TYR A 82 -14.14 -13.88 -0.21
CA TYR A 82 -13.58 -13.85 1.14
C TYR A 82 -12.80 -15.11 1.47
N SER A 83 -13.32 -16.29 1.12
CA SER A 83 -12.70 -17.57 1.39
C SER A 83 -11.21 -17.60 0.99
N GLY A 84 -10.33 -17.90 1.95
CA GLY A 84 -8.88 -17.96 1.75
C GLY A 84 -8.16 -16.63 1.55
N THR A 85 -8.85 -15.49 1.70
CA THR A 85 -8.22 -14.16 1.66
C THR A 85 -7.40 -13.91 2.92
N GLN A 86 -6.13 -13.59 2.73
CA GLN A 86 -5.16 -13.35 3.81
C GLN A 86 -4.95 -11.85 4.08
N GLY A 87 -5.32 -10.99 3.14
CA GLY A 87 -5.24 -9.54 3.29
C GLY A 87 -6.34 -8.82 2.53
N LEU A 88 -6.84 -7.72 3.09
CA LEU A 88 -7.78 -6.80 2.49
C LEU A 88 -7.08 -5.46 2.29
N ILE A 89 -7.06 -4.99 1.04
CA ILE A 89 -6.80 -3.59 0.70
C ILE A 89 -8.14 -2.90 0.54
N PHE A 90 -8.46 -1.94 1.41
CA PHE A 90 -9.67 -1.13 1.30
C PHE A 90 -9.31 0.28 0.81
N VAL A 91 -9.80 0.67 -0.36
CA VAL A 91 -9.47 1.96 -0.98
C VAL A 91 -10.59 2.95 -0.70
N VAL A 92 -10.21 4.11 -0.17
CA VAL A 92 -11.11 5.22 0.15
C VAL A 92 -10.75 6.43 -0.71
N ASP A 93 -11.77 7.04 -1.31
CA ASP A 93 -11.63 8.38 -1.90
C ASP A 93 -11.54 9.40 -0.76
N SER A 94 -10.36 9.95 -0.51
CA SER A 94 -10.16 10.95 0.55
C SER A 94 -10.90 12.26 0.30
N ASN A 95 -11.27 12.56 -0.95
CA ASN A 95 -12.02 13.77 -1.26
C ASN A 95 -13.54 13.59 -1.06
N ASP A 96 -14.03 12.35 -1.03
CA ASP A 96 -15.46 12.06 -0.92
C ASP A 96 -15.93 11.92 0.54
N ARG A 97 -15.98 13.06 1.21
CA ARG A 97 -16.51 13.17 2.59
C ARG A 97 -17.98 12.73 2.69
N SER A 98 -18.75 12.88 1.61
CA SER A 98 -20.19 12.58 1.63
C SER A 98 -20.48 11.09 1.78
N ARG A 99 -19.62 10.23 1.23
CA ARG A 99 -19.76 8.76 1.25
C ARG A 99 -18.87 8.05 2.26
N ILE A 100 -18.16 8.77 3.13
CA ILE A 100 -17.25 8.11 4.10
C ILE A 100 -17.98 7.19 5.09
N LYS A 101 -19.22 7.52 5.48
CA LYS A 101 -20.05 6.66 6.35
C LYS A 101 -20.53 5.40 5.64
N GLU A 102 -20.77 5.49 4.34
CA GLU A 102 -21.09 4.34 3.49
C GLU A 102 -19.86 3.42 3.37
N ALA A 103 -18.68 3.99 3.11
CA ALA A 103 -17.41 3.26 3.09
C ALA A 103 -17.12 2.56 4.42
N GLN A 104 -17.39 3.24 5.54
CA GLN A 104 -17.33 2.63 6.87
C GLN A 104 -18.28 1.43 6.98
N SER A 105 -19.55 1.59 6.64
CA SER A 105 -20.53 0.51 6.75
C SER A 105 -20.09 -0.72 5.95
N GLU A 106 -19.65 -0.52 4.72
CA GLU A 106 -19.16 -1.57 3.85
C GLU A 106 -17.89 -2.24 4.37
N LEU A 107 -16.90 -1.47 4.84
CA LEU A 107 -15.69 -2.03 5.46
C LEU A 107 -16.04 -2.92 6.64
N HIS A 108 -16.89 -2.44 7.55
CA HIS A 108 -17.30 -3.18 8.75
C HIS A 108 -18.09 -4.45 8.41
N LYS A 109 -18.91 -4.43 7.35
CA LYS A 109 -19.57 -5.65 6.83
C LYS A 109 -18.54 -6.68 6.35
N ILE A 110 -17.52 -6.26 5.59
CA ILE A 110 -16.48 -7.16 5.08
C ILE A 110 -15.69 -7.79 6.23
N ILE A 111 -15.16 -6.97 7.14
CA ILE A 111 -14.25 -7.46 8.19
C ILE A 111 -14.99 -8.28 9.27
N SER A 112 -16.30 -8.09 9.42
CA SER A 112 -17.12 -8.90 10.34
C SER A 112 -17.47 -10.28 9.78
N ASP A 113 -17.22 -10.54 8.50
CA ASP A 113 -17.44 -11.87 7.93
C ASP A 113 -16.43 -12.87 8.51
N ARG A 114 -16.92 -14.06 8.85
CA ARG A 114 -16.12 -15.16 9.43
C ARG A 114 -14.94 -15.56 8.55
N GLU A 115 -15.08 -15.48 7.22
CA GLU A 115 -14.01 -15.83 6.27
C GLU A 115 -12.92 -14.76 6.23
N MET A 116 -13.20 -13.55 6.70
CA MET A 116 -12.27 -12.43 6.74
C MET A 116 -11.63 -12.21 8.13
N LYS A 117 -11.93 -13.05 9.12
CA LYS A 117 -11.51 -12.88 10.52
C LYS A 117 -10.00 -12.65 10.68
N ASP A 118 -9.19 -13.44 9.99
CA ASP A 118 -7.73 -13.40 10.11
C ASP A 118 -7.06 -12.53 9.04
N ALA A 119 -7.86 -11.90 8.15
CA ALA A 119 -7.35 -11.07 7.08
C ALA A 119 -6.76 -9.76 7.62
N LEU A 120 -5.52 -9.47 7.23
CA LEU A 120 -4.83 -8.21 7.53
C LEU A 120 -5.51 -7.06 6.80
N LEU A 121 -5.65 -5.90 7.43
CA LEU A 121 -6.30 -4.75 6.81
C LEU A 121 -5.28 -3.66 6.43
N LEU A 122 -5.24 -3.29 5.16
CA LEU A 122 -4.56 -2.09 4.68
C LEU A 122 -5.62 -1.15 4.09
N VAL A 123 -5.65 0.09 4.54
CA VAL A 123 -6.51 1.13 3.95
C VAL A 123 -5.66 2.09 3.15
N PHE A 124 -6.02 2.31 1.89
CA PHE A 124 -5.47 3.41 1.11
C PHE A 124 -6.39 4.62 1.23
N ALA A 125 -5.89 5.67 1.88
CA ALA A 125 -6.44 7.02 1.81
C ALA A 125 -6.01 7.61 0.46
N ASN A 126 -6.80 7.38 -0.59
CA ASN A 126 -6.42 7.68 -1.96
C ASN A 126 -6.87 9.09 -2.39
N LYS A 127 -6.20 9.64 -3.41
CA LYS A 127 -6.40 11.00 -3.95
C LYS A 127 -5.87 12.10 -3.03
N GLN A 128 -4.73 11.84 -2.39
CA GLN A 128 -4.03 12.79 -1.52
C GLN A 128 -3.43 13.99 -2.29
N ASP A 129 -3.49 13.98 -3.62
CA ASP A 129 -3.17 15.11 -4.49
C ASP A 129 -4.23 16.22 -4.46
N ILE A 130 -5.45 15.92 -3.99
CA ILE A 130 -6.56 16.89 -3.97
C ILE A 130 -6.46 17.79 -2.72
N PRO A 131 -6.40 19.12 -2.87
CA PRO A 131 -6.38 20.04 -1.73
C PRO A 131 -7.61 19.89 -0.83
N GLY A 132 -7.39 19.77 0.48
CA GLY A 132 -8.48 19.67 1.48
C GLY A 132 -9.10 18.26 1.62
N CYS A 133 -8.55 17.26 0.93
CA CYS A 133 -8.97 15.87 1.12
C CYS A 133 -8.67 15.38 2.55
N MET A 134 -9.43 14.37 2.99
CA MET A 134 -9.26 13.73 4.29
C MET A 134 -7.87 13.10 4.41
N GLN A 135 -7.16 13.45 5.48
CA GLN A 135 -5.86 12.87 5.80
C GLN A 135 -6.03 11.46 6.41
N PRO A 136 -4.98 10.60 6.40
CA PRO A 136 -5.05 9.25 6.95
C PRO A 136 -5.60 9.16 8.39
N GLU A 137 -5.28 10.13 9.24
CA GLU A 137 -5.75 10.20 10.64
C GLU A 137 -7.26 10.47 10.73
N GLU A 138 -7.78 11.33 9.83
CA GLU A 138 -9.21 11.62 9.72
C GLU A 138 -9.95 10.37 9.23
N ILE A 139 -9.45 9.71 8.18
CA ILE A 139 -10.04 8.46 7.66
C ILE A 139 -10.00 7.36 8.73
N THR A 140 -8.93 7.25 9.51
CA THR A 140 -8.84 6.29 10.62
C THR A 140 -9.99 6.47 11.62
N SER A 141 -10.29 7.73 11.94
CA SER A 141 -11.36 8.11 12.86
C SER A 141 -12.74 7.87 12.25
N GLU A 142 -12.94 8.32 11.02
CA GLU A 142 -14.20 8.18 10.29
C GLU A 142 -14.60 6.72 10.05
N LEU A 143 -13.64 5.86 9.72
CA LEU A 143 -13.85 4.43 9.54
C LEU A 143 -13.93 3.65 10.87
N LYS A 144 -13.69 4.29 12.02
CA LYS A 144 -13.61 3.65 13.35
C LYS A 144 -12.62 2.49 13.40
N LEU A 145 -11.41 2.68 12.87
CA LEU A 145 -10.40 1.61 12.91
C LEU A 145 -9.81 1.43 14.32
N ASN A 146 -9.81 2.49 15.13
CA ASN A 146 -9.32 2.44 16.52
C ASN A 146 -10.10 1.48 17.42
N SER A 147 -11.34 1.11 17.06
CA SER A 147 -12.10 0.09 17.80
C SER A 147 -11.77 -1.34 17.40
N LEU A 148 -10.97 -1.54 16.34
CA LEU A 148 -10.54 -2.87 15.90
C LEU A 148 -9.36 -3.34 16.76
N SER A 149 -9.55 -4.46 17.45
CA SER A 149 -8.54 -5.11 18.29
C SER A 149 -8.26 -6.56 17.87
N ASP A 150 -9.09 -7.12 17.00
CA ASP A 150 -9.05 -8.50 16.53
C ASP A 150 -8.05 -8.72 15.38
N ARG A 151 -7.65 -7.65 14.68
CA ARG A 151 -6.75 -7.73 13.54
C ARG A 151 -5.73 -6.60 13.48
N PRO A 152 -4.56 -6.86 12.90
CA PRO A 152 -3.64 -5.81 12.49
C PRO A 152 -4.23 -4.97 11.35
N TRP A 153 -4.07 -3.65 11.44
CA TRP A 153 -4.50 -2.71 10.40
C TRP A 153 -3.53 -1.54 10.23
N ASN A 154 -3.55 -0.89 9.07
CA ASN A 154 -2.87 0.38 8.82
C ASN A 154 -3.61 1.24 7.79
N VAL A 155 -3.41 2.56 7.82
CA VAL A 155 -3.89 3.51 6.82
C VAL A 155 -2.69 4.19 6.19
N LEU A 156 -2.58 4.16 4.86
CA LEU A 156 -1.51 4.83 4.12
C LEU A 156 -2.10 5.90 3.20
N PRO A 157 -1.46 7.08 3.11
CA PRO A 157 -1.76 8.04 2.06
C PRO A 157 -1.41 7.42 0.70
N SER A 158 -2.17 7.75 -0.34
CA SER A 158 -1.85 7.30 -1.71
C SER A 158 -2.38 8.25 -2.77
N VAL A 159 -1.73 8.22 -3.93
CA VAL A 159 -2.18 8.88 -5.15
C VAL A 159 -2.10 7.86 -6.28
N ALA A 160 -3.24 7.25 -6.60
CA ALA A 160 -3.31 6.15 -7.56
C ALA A 160 -2.76 6.51 -8.96
N THR A 161 -2.94 7.76 -9.39
CA THR A 161 -2.59 8.24 -10.73
C THR A 161 -1.08 8.28 -10.95
N ASP A 162 -0.31 8.79 -9.99
CA ASP A 162 1.15 8.88 -10.10
C ASP A 162 1.90 7.74 -9.38
N GLY A 163 1.22 6.99 -8.52
CA GLY A 163 1.77 5.82 -7.82
C GLY A 163 2.33 6.10 -6.42
N ARG A 164 2.33 7.37 -5.96
CA ARG A 164 2.78 7.72 -4.61
C ARG A 164 1.97 6.98 -3.54
N GLY A 165 2.63 6.57 -2.47
CA GLY A 165 2.02 5.85 -1.36
C GLY A 165 1.62 4.39 -1.62
N ILE A 166 1.53 3.96 -2.89
CA ILE A 166 1.16 2.58 -3.24
C ILE A 166 2.34 1.63 -2.99
N PHE A 167 3.55 2.06 -3.36
CA PHE A 167 4.78 1.28 -3.23
C PHE A 167 5.50 1.49 -1.90
N GLU A 168 5.24 2.62 -1.24
CA GLU A 168 5.93 3.10 -0.03
C GLU A 168 5.60 2.25 1.21
N GLY A 169 4.58 1.39 1.10
CA GLY A 169 4.27 0.33 2.06
C GLY A 169 4.89 -1.05 1.75
N LEU A 170 5.68 -1.20 0.67
CA LEU A 170 6.07 -2.50 0.09
C LEU A 170 7.54 -2.91 0.28
N TYR A 171 8.34 -2.11 1.00
CA TYR A 171 9.75 -2.40 1.25
C TYR A 171 10.02 -2.68 2.72
N ARG A 172 10.65 -3.82 3.00
CA ARG A 172 10.99 -4.28 4.34
C ARG A 172 12.47 -4.20 4.61
N VAL A 173 12.81 -4.20 5.89
CA VAL A 173 14.13 -4.63 6.34
C VAL A 173 14.39 -6.05 5.82
N ASN A 174 15.56 -6.21 5.21
CA ASN A 174 16.12 -7.36 4.49
C ASN A 174 15.63 -7.57 3.05
N ASP A 175 14.81 -6.69 2.48
CA ASP A 175 14.53 -6.76 1.05
C ASP A 175 15.76 -6.38 0.23
N GLN A 176 16.02 -7.15 -0.83
CA GLN A 176 17.04 -6.82 -1.82
C GLN A 176 16.46 -5.86 -2.86
N VAL A 177 17.17 -4.77 -3.15
CA VAL A 177 16.72 -3.68 -4.02
C VAL A 177 17.80 -3.22 -4.98
N ARG A 178 17.41 -2.88 -6.20
CA ARG A 178 18.15 -2.01 -7.13
C ARG A 178 17.87 -0.56 -6.79
N TYR A 179 18.93 0.23 -6.65
CA TYR A 179 18.83 1.62 -6.24
C TYR A 179 19.94 2.49 -6.86
N LYS A 180 19.70 3.79 -6.95
CA LYS A 180 20.71 4.80 -7.30
C LYS A 180 21.16 5.52 -6.02
N PRO A 181 22.44 5.47 -5.62
CA PRO A 181 22.88 6.03 -4.35
C PRO A 181 22.62 7.53 -4.17
N VAL A 182 22.59 8.29 -5.26
CA VAL A 182 22.43 9.75 -5.27
C VAL A 182 21.59 10.17 -6.47
N GLY A 183 20.70 11.15 -6.30
CA GLY A 183 20.04 11.86 -7.41
C GLY A 183 18.67 11.33 -7.88
N GLY A 184 18.16 10.24 -7.31
CA GLY A 184 16.83 9.69 -7.65
C GLY A 184 16.84 8.86 -8.93
N ARG A 185 15.66 8.53 -9.48
CA ARG A 185 15.54 7.62 -10.64
C ARG A 185 16.20 8.16 -11.90
N GLU A 186 16.10 9.46 -12.16
CA GLU A 186 16.56 10.09 -13.41
C GLU A 186 18.06 10.49 -13.39
N SER A 187 18.76 10.26 -12.29
CA SER A 187 20.17 10.66 -12.22
C SER A 187 21.07 9.76 -13.07
N ASN A 188 22.17 10.33 -13.56
CA ASN A 188 23.22 9.61 -14.30
C ASN A 188 24.14 8.75 -13.41
N THR A 189 23.76 8.53 -12.16
CA THR A 189 24.51 7.69 -11.22
C THR A 189 24.27 6.22 -11.50
N SER A 190 25.32 5.41 -11.37
CA SER A 190 25.25 3.97 -11.59
C SER A 190 24.28 3.30 -10.63
N GLU A 191 23.53 2.34 -11.17
CA GLU A 191 22.64 1.49 -10.37
C GLU A 191 23.46 0.56 -9.49
N SER A 192 22.91 0.21 -8.34
CA SER A 192 23.52 -0.67 -7.36
C SER A 192 22.48 -1.62 -6.81
N VAL A 193 22.93 -2.81 -6.39
CA VAL A 193 22.11 -3.76 -5.66
C VAL A 193 22.48 -3.70 -4.19
N GLY A 194 21.49 -3.71 -3.31
CA GLY A 194 21.72 -3.71 -1.87
C GLY A 194 20.55 -4.29 -1.10
N VAL A 195 20.74 -4.45 0.21
CA VAL A 195 19.73 -4.97 1.14
C VAL A 195 19.31 -3.86 2.08
N ILE A 196 18.00 -3.62 2.19
CA ILE A 196 17.46 -2.66 3.15
C ILE A 196 17.76 -3.16 4.57
N LYS A 197 18.45 -2.38 5.38
CA LYS A 197 18.76 -2.73 6.78
C LYS A 197 17.83 -2.06 7.78
N GLN A 198 17.36 -0.87 7.43
CA GLN A 198 16.53 -0.07 8.32
C GLN A 198 15.66 0.88 7.50
N VAL A 199 14.46 1.16 8.00
CA VAL A 199 13.58 2.20 7.50
C VAL A 199 13.21 3.08 8.68
N ILE A 200 13.32 4.40 8.53
CA ILE A 200 12.82 5.35 9.52
C ILE A 200 11.80 6.29 8.88
N THR A 201 10.79 6.65 9.67
CA THR A 201 9.67 7.52 9.27
C THR A 201 9.52 8.71 10.21
N GLU A 202 10.52 8.97 11.04
CA GLU A 202 10.61 10.11 11.94
C GLU A 202 12.02 10.70 11.84
N PRO A 203 12.22 12.00 12.10
CA PRO A 203 13.54 12.60 12.09
C PRO A 203 14.51 11.86 13.03
N GLY A 204 15.72 11.60 12.55
CA GLY A 204 16.68 10.82 13.31
C GLY A 204 18.03 10.70 12.63
N SER A 205 18.85 9.78 13.12
CA SER A 205 20.18 9.52 12.56
C SER A 205 20.19 8.20 11.77
N LEU A 206 20.72 8.26 10.55
CA LEU A 206 20.94 7.11 9.69
C LEU A 206 22.35 7.17 9.09
N THR A 207 23.08 6.06 9.11
CA THR A 207 24.48 6.01 8.60
C THR A 207 25.38 7.11 9.21
N GLY A 208 25.13 7.48 10.47
CA GLY A 208 25.86 8.54 11.17
C GLY A 208 25.51 9.97 10.76
N ARG A 209 24.43 10.17 9.99
CA ARG A 209 23.96 11.50 9.55
C ARG A 209 22.54 11.76 10.01
N GLN A 210 22.27 13.00 10.41
CA GLN A 210 20.91 13.45 10.66
C GLN A 210 20.13 13.49 9.35
N VAL A 211 18.92 12.95 9.40
CA VAL A 211 18.00 12.89 8.27
C VAL A 211 16.62 13.34 8.73
N GLN A 212 16.03 14.27 7.98
CA GLN A 212 14.60 14.55 8.08
C GLN A 212 13.86 13.44 7.33
N ALA A 213 13.23 12.55 8.09
CA ALA A 213 12.30 11.56 7.59
C ALA A 213 10.91 11.85 8.17
N SER A 214 9.88 11.46 7.43
CA SER A 214 8.49 11.47 7.89
C SER A 214 7.78 10.24 7.34
N GLN A 215 6.51 10.02 7.73
CA GLN A 215 5.71 8.97 7.09
C GLN A 215 5.50 9.22 5.60
N ALA A 216 5.45 10.49 5.16
CA ALA A 216 5.28 10.88 3.76
C ALA A 216 6.60 10.97 2.98
N ASP A 217 7.75 10.96 3.66
CA ASP A 217 9.09 10.98 3.04
C ASP A 217 10.06 10.10 3.87
N PRO A 218 9.92 8.76 3.81
CA PRO A 218 10.74 7.85 4.59
C PRO A 218 12.22 7.85 4.14
N ARG A 219 13.09 7.31 5.00
CA ARG A 219 14.50 7.09 4.70
C ARG A 219 14.86 5.62 4.87
N TYR A 220 15.57 5.09 3.88
CA TYR A 220 15.99 3.70 3.81
C TYR A 220 17.51 3.61 4.00
N GLU A 221 17.97 2.82 4.96
CA GLU A 221 19.36 2.38 5.02
C GLU A 221 19.51 1.17 4.10
N VAL A 222 20.34 1.29 3.08
CA VAL A 222 20.64 0.19 2.17
C VAL A 222 22.11 -0.18 2.29
N GLU A 223 22.38 -1.46 2.56
CA GLU A 223 23.72 -2.04 2.55
C GLU A 223 24.00 -2.60 1.15
N ASN A 224 24.96 -2.00 0.44
CA ASN A 224 25.34 -2.41 -0.90
C ASN A 224 25.88 -3.86 -0.90
N SER A 225 25.33 -4.72 -1.76
CA SER A 225 25.65 -6.16 -1.78
C SER A 225 27.08 -6.47 -2.20
N ASN A 226 27.73 -5.59 -2.98
CA ASN A 226 29.09 -5.81 -3.46
C ASN A 226 30.16 -5.25 -2.50
N THR A 227 29.86 -4.14 -1.83
CA THR A 227 30.85 -3.38 -1.05
C THR A 227 30.61 -3.42 0.46
N GLY A 228 29.44 -3.88 0.91
CA GLY A 228 29.03 -3.83 2.32
C GLY A 228 28.81 -2.41 2.86
N LYS A 229 28.96 -1.37 2.02
CA LYS A 229 28.77 0.02 2.43
C LYS A 229 27.30 0.30 2.65
N ARG A 230 26.98 0.96 3.76
CA ARG A 230 25.62 1.39 4.08
C ARG A 230 25.39 2.83 3.63
N THR A 231 24.22 3.10 3.08
CA THR A 231 23.85 4.42 2.59
C THR A 231 22.39 4.70 2.91
N ALA A 232 22.13 5.90 3.44
CA ALA A 232 20.78 6.41 3.59
C ALA A 232 20.30 6.97 2.24
N ILE A 233 19.18 6.46 1.73
CA ILE A 233 18.57 6.90 0.48
C ILE A 233 17.10 7.27 0.68
N LYS A 234 16.57 8.09 -0.23
CA LYS A 234 15.12 8.35 -0.32
C LYS A 234 14.45 7.19 -1.05
N GLU A 235 13.13 7.10 -0.93
CA GLU A 235 12.35 6.16 -1.73
C GLU A 235 12.56 6.34 -3.24
N SER A 236 12.60 7.58 -3.71
CA SER A 236 12.79 7.92 -5.12
C SER A 236 14.13 7.45 -5.70
N ASN A 237 15.06 6.99 -4.85
CA ASN A 237 16.31 6.38 -5.26
C ASN A 237 16.19 4.85 -5.43
N ILE A 238 15.13 4.22 -4.94
CA ILE A 238 14.86 2.79 -5.14
C ILE A 238 14.18 2.62 -6.50
N LEU A 239 14.88 1.95 -7.42
CA LEU A 239 14.40 1.74 -8.77
C LEU A 239 13.37 0.61 -8.78
N GLU A 240 13.76 -0.50 -8.18
CA GLU A 240 13.00 -1.74 -8.16
C GLU A 240 13.63 -2.74 -7.18
N PRO A 241 12.94 -3.82 -6.81
CA PRO A 241 13.56 -4.96 -6.13
C PRO A 241 14.64 -5.60 -7.00
N ALA A 242 15.70 -6.10 -6.37
CA ALA A 242 16.76 -6.80 -7.08
C ALA A 242 16.39 -8.24 -7.40
#